data_AF-A0A529LDC6-F1
#
_entry.id   AF-A0A529LDC6-F1
#
_cell.length_a   1.000
_cell.length_b   1.000
_cell.length_c   1.000
_cell.angle_alpha   90.00
_cell.angle_beta   90.00
_cell.angle_gamma   90.00
#
_symmetry.space_group_name_H-M   'P 1'
#
loop_
_entity.id
_entity.type
_entity.pdbx_description
1 polymer ?
#
loop_
_entity_poly.entity_id
_entity_poly.type
_entity_poly.pdbx_seq_one_letter_code
_entity_poly.pdbx_strand_id
1 'polypeptide(L)'
;MVAMARTELSIKVGAAIRKARKQRGMVMRHIAEHNDTDVAAVGNWETGRNLPKTENLLKTAAFLRVDPVALGQGQVVFLDDAGPVADAEIVTDTGPLPAGSTDIEVLGAAVGGDDGDFTFNGEPAGYVQRPPGVRNLPKVFALHVLSDSMVPRYEPGDLIYCGGRDAVPGDHV
;
A
#
# COMPACT_ATOMS: atom_id res chain seq x y z
N MET A 1 -27.51 2.20 -33.15
CA MET A 1 -26.26 2.82 -32.65
C MET A 1 -25.24 1.72 -32.49
N VAL A 2 -24.27 1.64 -33.40
CA VAL A 2 -23.19 0.65 -33.33
C VAL A 2 -22.26 1.07 -32.20
N ALA A 3 -22.16 0.27 -31.14
CA ALA A 3 -21.11 0.42 -30.15
C ALA A 3 -19.77 0.23 -30.89
N MET A 4 -19.02 1.32 -31.10
CA MET A 4 -17.68 1.21 -31.67
C MET A 4 -16.86 0.33 -30.73
N ALA A 5 -16.51 -0.86 -31.19
CA ALA A 5 -15.66 -1.78 -30.45
C ALA A 5 -14.35 -1.08 -30.10
N ARG A 6 -13.99 -1.10 -28.82
CA ARG A 6 -12.70 -0.59 -28.34
C ARG A 6 -11.61 -1.35 -29.10
N THR A 7 -10.76 -0.64 -29.82
CA THR A 7 -9.63 -1.27 -30.52
C THR A 7 -8.50 -1.48 -29.53
N GLU A 8 -7.71 -2.52 -29.74
CA GLU A 8 -6.52 -2.76 -28.89
C GLU A 8 -5.58 -1.54 -28.90
N LEU A 9 -5.48 -0.87 -30.05
CA LEU A 9 -4.74 0.37 -30.21
C LEU A 9 -5.32 1.51 -29.36
N SER A 10 -6.64 1.73 -29.34
CA SER A 10 -7.23 2.81 -28.53
C SER A 10 -7.02 2.59 -27.04
N ILE A 11 -7.03 1.34 -26.58
CA ILE A 11 -6.73 0.98 -25.19
C ILE A 11 -5.26 1.29 -24.86
N LYS A 12 -4.32 0.86 -25.72
CA LYS A 12 -2.89 1.08 -25.53
C LYS A 12 -2.53 2.57 -25.53
N VAL A 13 -3.00 3.32 -26.52
CA VAL A 13 -2.77 4.77 -26.63
C VAL A 13 -3.40 5.52 -25.46
N GLY A 14 -4.64 5.19 -25.10
CA GLY A 14 -5.33 5.77 -23.95
C GLY A 14 -4.57 5.57 -22.63
N ALA A 15 -4.09 4.34 -22.40
CA ALA A 15 -3.30 4.01 -21.23
C ALA A 15 -1.97 4.78 -21.19
N ALA A 16 -1.30 4.95 -22.35
CA ALA A 16 -0.07 5.72 -22.47
C ALA A 16 -0.28 7.21 -22.14
N ILE A 17 -1.33 7.83 -22.68
CA ILE A 17 -1.71 9.22 -22.36
C ILE A 17 -1.96 9.37 -20.86
N ARG A 18 -2.73 8.46 -20.26
CA ARG A 18 -3.04 8.47 -18.82
C ARG A 18 -1.77 8.33 -17.97
N LYS A 19 -0.85 7.44 -18.35
CA LYS A 19 0.42 7.22 -17.66
C LYS A 19 1.28 8.47 -17.70
N ALA A 20 1.53 9.02 -18.91
CA ALA A 20 2.32 10.23 -19.10
C ALA A 20 1.73 11.43 -18.34
N ARG A 21 0.40 11.59 -18.36
CA ARG A 21 -0.29 12.66 -17.62
C ARG A 21 -0.08 12.54 -16.11
N LYS A 22 -0.28 11.35 -15.55
CA LYS A 22 -0.11 11.11 -14.11
C LYS A 22 1.33 11.31 -13.65
N GLN A 23 2.30 10.86 -14.44
CA GLN A 23 3.73 11.03 -14.15
C GLN A 23 4.16 12.49 -14.10
N ARG A 24 3.42 13.39 -14.76
CA ARG A 24 3.62 14.85 -14.68
C ARG A 24 2.73 15.55 -13.64
N GLY A 25 2.00 14.80 -12.81
CA GLY A 25 1.10 15.37 -11.81
C GLY A 25 -0.07 16.16 -12.40
N MET A 26 -0.42 15.93 -13.67
CA MET A 26 -1.45 16.70 -14.37
C MET A 26 -2.84 16.06 -14.24
N VAL A 27 -3.88 16.89 -14.24
CA VAL A 27 -5.29 16.43 -14.31
C VAL A 27 -5.79 16.45 -15.75
N MET A 28 -6.86 15.70 -16.06
CA MET A 28 -7.43 15.62 -17.42
C MET A 28 -7.80 16.99 -17.99
N ARG A 29 -8.25 17.91 -17.13
CA ARG A 29 -8.60 19.29 -17.49
C ARG A 29 -7.45 20.04 -18.15
N HIS A 30 -6.20 19.83 -17.72
CA HIS A 30 -5.05 20.51 -18.32
C HIS A 30 -4.83 20.09 -19.77
N ILE A 31 -5.03 18.81 -20.10
CA ILE A 31 -4.96 18.34 -21.50
C ILE A 31 -6.13 18.89 -22.31
N ALA A 32 -7.32 18.94 -21.70
CA ALA A 32 -8.51 19.46 -22.35
C ALA A 32 -8.36 20.94 -22.73
N GLU A 33 -7.90 21.77 -21.78
CA GLU A 33 -7.60 23.19 -21.97
C GLU A 33 -6.50 23.40 -23.01
N HIS A 34 -5.42 22.61 -22.99
CA HIS A 34 -4.34 22.76 -23.97
C HIS A 34 -4.76 22.39 -25.41
N ASN A 35 -5.65 21.40 -25.56
CA ASN A 35 -6.07 20.91 -26.86
C ASN A 35 -7.36 21.59 -27.38
N ASP A 36 -7.88 22.60 -26.69
CA ASP A 36 -9.18 23.22 -26.96
C ASP A 36 -10.31 22.17 -27.11
N THR A 37 -10.34 21.20 -26.18
CA THR A 37 -11.29 20.09 -26.21
C THR A 37 -12.02 19.91 -24.88
N ASP A 38 -12.99 18.99 -24.85
CA ASP A 38 -13.76 18.68 -23.65
C ASP A 38 -13.04 17.66 -22.76
N VAL A 39 -13.18 17.78 -21.43
CA VAL A 39 -12.62 16.84 -20.45
C VAL A 39 -13.15 15.41 -20.67
N ALA A 40 -14.41 15.27 -21.09
CA ALA A 40 -15.00 13.99 -21.45
C ALA A 40 -14.34 13.37 -22.70
N ALA A 41 -13.87 14.18 -23.65
CA ALA A 41 -13.11 13.68 -24.80
C ALA A 41 -11.79 13.06 -24.33
N VAL A 42 -11.04 13.75 -23.45
CA VAL A 42 -9.82 13.21 -22.83
C VAL A 42 -10.10 11.95 -22.02
N GLY A 43 -11.20 11.92 -21.26
CA GLY A 43 -11.62 10.72 -20.52
C GLY A 43 -11.96 9.53 -21.44
N ASN A 44 -12.59 9.78 -22.59
CA ASN A 44 -12.87 8.74 -23.58
C ASN A 44 -11.57 8.22 -24.24
N TRP A 45 -10.58 9.08 -24.47
CA TRP A 45 -9.26 8.67 -24.95
C TRP A 45 -8.56 7.79 -23.92
N GLU A 46 -8.45 8.24 -22.67
CA GLU A 46 -7.74 7.50 -21.61
C GLU A 46 -8.38 6.15 -21.25
N THR A 47 -9.70 6.04 -21.40
CA THR A 47 -10.43 4.77 -21.18
C THR A 47 -10.43 3.87 -22.42
N GLY A 48 -9.84 4.33 -23.53
CA GLY A 48 -9.76 3.60 -24.80
C GLY A 48 -11.10 3.47 -25.52
N ARG A 49 -12.11 4.27 -25.17
CA ARG A 49 -13.43 4.30 -25.84
C ARG A 49 -13.31 4.78 -27.29
N ASN A 50 -12.45 5.76 -27.54
CA ASN A 50 -12.11 6.23 -28.88
C ASN A 50 -10.65 6.68 -28.94
N LEU A 51 -10.09 6.75 -30.15
CA LEU A 51 -8.73 7.24 -30.37
C LEU A 51 -8.77 8.77 -30.58
N PRO A 52 -7.84 9.54 -29.99
CA PRO A 52 -7.68 10.95 -30.35
C PRO A 52 -7.34 11.09 -31.84
N LYS A 53 -7.82 12.17 -32.46
CA LYS A 53 -7.40 12.55 -33.82
C LYS A 53 -5.91 12.86 -33.82
N THR A 54 -5.25 12.69 -34.97
CA THR A 54 -3.81 12.94 -35.13
C THR A 54 -3.38 14.31 -34.59
N GLU A 55 -4.15 15.36 -34.87
CA GLU A 55 -3.89 16.71 -34.36
C GLU A 55 -3.89 16.77 -32.83
N ASN A 56 -4.93 16.22 -32.18
CA ASN A 56 -5.03 16.20 -30.72
C ASN A 56 -3.96 15.32 -30.09
N LEU A 57 -3.60 14.21 -30.73
CA LEU A 57 -2.51 13.35 -30.27
C LEU A 57 -1.18 14.09 -30.31
N LEU A 58 -0.88 14.83 -31.38
CA LEU A 58 0.34 15.63 -31.51
C LEU A 58 0.39 16.76 -30.48
N LYS A 59 -0.71 17.50 -30.28
CA LYS A 59 -0.80 18.55 -29.24
C LYS A 59 -0.61 17.96 -27.85
N THR A 60 -1.25 16.82 -27.56
CA THR A 60 -1.09 16.11 -26.27
C THR A 60 0.35 15.66 -26.07
N ALA A 61 1.00 15.10 -27.11
CA ALA A 61 2.38 14.65 -27.03
C ALA A 61 3.34 15.82 -26.77
N ALA A 62 3.15 16.95 -27.45
CA ALA A 62 3.91 18.17 -27.23
C ALA A 62 3.72 18.71 -25.81
N PHE A 63 2.48 18.76 -25.31
CA PHE A 63 2.15 19.21 -23.97
C PHE A 63 2.75 18.33 -22.87
N LEU A 64 2.66 17.01 -23.05
CA LEU A 64 3.23 16.01 -22.16
C LEU A 64 4.73 15.79 -22.41
N ARG A 65 5.34 16.49 -23.36
CA ARG A 65 6.74 16.35 -23.80
C ARG A 65 7.16 14.88 -23.92
N VAL A 66 6.38 14.13 -24.70
CA VAL A 66 6.64 12.72 -25.05
C VAL A 66 6.77 12.60 -26.56
N ASP A 67 7.48 11.57 -27.03
CA ASP A 67 7.58 11.27 -28.45
C ASP A 67 6.19 10.96 -29.03
N PRO A 68 5.71 11.74 -30.03
CA PRO A 68 4.41 11.50 -30.64
C PRO A 68 4.31 10.14 -31.36
N VAL A 69 5.42 9.60 -31.88
CA VAL A 69 5.42 8.32 -32.59
C VAL A 69 5.23 7.18 -31.59
N ALA A 70 6.04 7.15 -30.52
CA ALA A 70 5.87 6.20 -29.43
C ALA A 70 4.46 6.29 -28.79
N LEU A 71 3.94 7.51 -28.57
CA LEU A 71 2.62 7.71 -27.98
C LEU A 71 1.51 7.13 -28.85
N GLY A 72 1.59 7.30 -30.18
CA GLY A 72 0.66 6.71 -31.14
C GLY A 72 0.68 5.18 -31.17
N GLN A 73 1.77 4.56 -30.72
CA GLN A 73 1.90 3.10 -30.57
C GLN A 73 1.49 2.61 -29.16
N GLY A 74 1.11 3.53 -28.27
CA GLY A 74 0.77 3.22 -26.88
C GLY A 74 1.98 3.02 -25.97
N GLN A 75 3.13 3.58 -26.34
CA GLN A 75 4.34 3.63 -25.52
C GLN A 75 4.54 5.05 -24.98
N VAL A 76 5.24 5.18 -23.85
CA VAL A 76 5.57 6.48 -23.25
C VAL A 76 7.08 6.63 -23.27
N VAL A 77 7.56 7.53 -24.13
CA VAL A 77 8.97 7.92 -24.22
C VAL A 77 9.02 9.42 -24.00
N PHE A 78 9.64 9.87 -22.91
CA PHE A 78 9.77 11.30 -22.62
C PHE A 78 10.93 11.89 -23.42
N LEU A 79 10.72 13.09 -23.96
CA LEU A 79 11.72 13.78 -24.79
C LEU A 79 12.75 14.56 -23.96
N ASP A 80 12.42 14.88 -22.71
CA ASP A 80 13.33 15.51 -21.77
C ASP A 80 13.91 14.44 -20.84
N ASP A 81 15.19 14.59 -20.45
CA ASP A 81 15.79 13.95 -19.27
C ASP A 81 15.15 14.50 -17.98
N ALA A 82 13.82 14.46 -17.89
CA ALA A 82 13.12 14.65 -16.64
C ALA A 82 13.58 13.48 -15.77
N GLY A 83 14.45 13.80 -14.80
CA GLY A 83 15.05 12.86 -13.85
C GLY A 83 14.02 11.91 -13.23
N PRO A 84 14.49 10.86 -12.52
CA PRO A 84 13.72 9.68 -12.16
C PRO A 84 12.30 10.07 -11.73
N VAL A 85 11.38 9.57 -12.54
CA VAL A 85 9.96 9.86 -12.53
C VAL A 85 9.43 9.79 -11.10
N ALA A 86 8.48 10.65 -10.74
CA ALA A 86 7.69 10.54 -9.50
C ALA A 86 6.76 9.31 -9.52
N ASP A 87 7.27 8.17 -9.98
CA ASP A 87 6.79 6.88 -9.55
C ASP A 87 7.32 6.79 -8.12
N ALA A 88 6.43 6.70 -7.12
CA ALA A 88 6.86 6.37 -5.77
C ALA A 88 7.66 5.08 -5.86
N GLU A 89 8.98 5.17 -5.80
CA GLU A 89 9.83 4.01 -5.65
C GLU A 89 9.34 3.34 -4.38
N ILE A 90 8.92 2.09 -4.49
CA ILE A 90 8.66 1.27 -3.32
C ILE A 90 10.04 1.03 -2.72
N VAL A 91 10.47 1.94 -1.84
CA VAL A 91 11.71 1.82 -1.04
C VAL A 91 11.50 0.82 0.11
N THR A 92 10.37 0.13 0.18
CA THR A 92 10.31 -1.09 0.97
C THR A 92 11.02 -2.17 0.17
N ASP A 93 12.26 -2.43 0.56
CA ASP A 93 12.96 -3.68 0.28
C ASP A 93 11.95 -4.84 0.32
N THR A 94 11.86 -5.63 -0.73
CA THR A 94 11.05 -6.87 -0.76
C THR A 94 11.54 -7.90 0.25
N GLY A 95 12.63 -7.59 0.96
CA GLY A 95 13.09 -8.31 2.13
C GLY A 95 11.98 -8.51 3.18
N PRO A 96 12.04 -9.60 3.95
CA PRO A 96 11.18 -9.77 5.11
C PRO A 96 11.28 -8.52 6.00
N LEU A 97 10.16 -8.09 6.57
CA LEU A 97 10.17 -7.10 7.66
C LEU A 97 11.28 -7.51 8.65
N PRO A 98 12.14 -6.58 9.09
CA PRO A 98 13.22 -6.90 10.01
C PRO A 98 12.60 -7.49 11.27
N ALA A 99 12.66 -8.82 11.36
CA ALA A 99 12.19 -9.58 12.50
C ALA A 99 13.04 -9.22 13.72
N GLY A 100 12.39 -8.92 14.84
CA GLY A 100 13.09 -8.78 16.11
C GLY A 100 13.75 -10.09 16.53
N SER A 101 14.63 -10.04 17.53
CA SER A 101 15.15 -11.24 18.17
C SER A 101 14.01 -12.12 18.68
N THR A 102 14.11 -13.44 18.50
CA THR A 102 13.18 -14.41 19.07
C THR A 102 13.62 -14.77 20.49
N ASP A 103 13.49 -13.81 21.41
CA ASP A 103 14.04 -13.89 22.77
C ASP A 103 12.99 -13.70 23.88
N ILE A 104 11.71 -13.54 23.54
CA ILE A 104 10.65 -13.40 24.54
C ILE A 104 10.10 -14.78 24.89
N GLU A 105 10.18 -15.16 26.16
CA GLU A 105 9.64 -16.42 26.68
C GLU A 105 8.11 -16.40 26.72
N VAL A 106 7.50 -17.49 26.26
CA VAL A 106 6.07 -17.73 26.42
C VAL A 106 5.85 -18.49 27.73
N LEU A 107 5.35 -17.82 28.76
CA LEU A 107 5.23 -18.37 30.11
C LEU A 107 3.90 -19.12 30.35
N GLY A 108 3.42 -19.84 29.35
CA GLY A 108 2.20 -20.64 29.45
C GLY A 108 0.93 -19.89 29.04
N ALA A 109 -0.19 -20.31 29.63
CA ALA A 109 -1.52 -19.85 29.28
C ALA A 109 -2.13 -19.03 30.42
N ALA A 110 -2.78 -17.92 30.08
CA ALA A 110 -3.51 -17.10 31.03
C ALA A 110 -5.02 -17.23 30.80
N VAL A 111 -5.76 -17.37 31.91
CA VAL A 111 -7.21 -17.26 31.97
C VAL A 111 -7.50 -16.03 32.83
N GLY A 112 -8.00 -14.95 32.23
CA GLY A 112 -8.42 -13.76 32.98
C GLY A 112 -9.70 -14.01 33.78
N GLY A 113 -9.99 -13.25 34.83
CA GLY A 113 -11.22 -13.37 35.63
C GLY A 113 -11.01 -13.01 37.09
N ASP A 114 -12.08 -13.00 37.89
CA ASP A 114 -12.04 -12.70 39.33
C ASP A 114 -11.12 -13.69 40.10
N ASP A 115 -10.99 -14.92 39.58
CA ASP A 115 -10.06 -15.97 40.01
C ASP A 115 -8.98 -16.23 38.95
N GLY A 116 -8.29 -15.19 38.46
CA GLY A 116 -7.29 -15.30 37.40
C GLY A 116 -6.24 -16.40 37.68
N ASP A 117 -6.41 -17.56 37.04
CA ASP A 117 -5.52 -18.71 37.23
C ASP A 117 -4.43 -18.65 36.17
N PHE A 118 -3.22 -18.34 36.62
CA PHE A 118 -2.03 -18.36 35.81
C PHE A 118 -1.31 -19.70 36.02
N THR A 119 -1.47 -20.61 35.08
CA THR A 119 -0.82 -21.92 35.15
C THR A 119 0.55 -21.82 34.49
N PHE A 120 1.58 -21.58 35.30
CA PHE A 120 2.97 -21.69 34.88
C PHE A 120 3.62 -22.92 35.51
N ASN A 121 4.01 -23.86 34.65
CA ASN A 121 4.70 -25.10 35.03
C ASN A 121 6.21 -24.91 35.28
N GLY A 122 6.72 -23.66 35.24
CA GLY A 122 8.14 -23.36 35.47
C GLY A 122 9.02 -23.46 34.22
N GLU A 123 8.49 -23.97 33.10
CA GLU A 123 9.23 -24.10 31.84
C GLU A 123 8.56 -23.25 30.74
N PRO A 124 9.31 -22.41 30.00
CA PRO A 124 8.75 -21.68 28.86
C PRO A 124 8.21 -22.64 27.80
N ALA A 125 6.98 -22.40 27.32
CA ALA A 125 6.37 -23.18 26.23
C ALA A 125 7.07 -22.94 24.89
N GLY A 126 7.81 -21.84 24.76
CA GLY A 126 8.57 -21.49 23.58
C GLY A 126 9.09 -20.05 23.65
N TYR A 127 9.63 -19.58 22.52
CA TYR A 127 10.11 -18.21 22.37
C TYR A 127 9.43 -17.55 21.17
N VAL A 128 9.06 -16.28 21.32
CA VAL A 128 8.41 -15.47 20.29
C VAL A 128 9.24 -14.25 19.94
N GLN A 129 8.98 -13.68 18.76
CA GLN A 129 9.69 -12.50 18.28
C GLN A 129 9.37 -11.28 19.13
N ARG A 130 10.41 -10.50 19.45
CA ARG A 130 10.30 -9.23 20.15
C ARG A 130 9.73 -8.14 19.22
N PRO A 131 8.51 -7.62 19.48
CA PRO A 131 7.97 -6.54 18.67
C PRO A 131 8.73 -5.23 18.92
N PRO A 132 8.71 -4.29 17.95
CA PRO A 132 9.48 -3.05 18.03
C PRO A 132 9.12 -2.18 19.24
N GLY A 133 7.86 -2.23 19.72
CA GLY A 133 7.41 -1.46 20.88
C GLY A 133 8.04 -1.86 22.23
N VAL A 134 8.50 -3.10 22.36
CA VAL A 134 9.12 -3.64 23.59
C VAL A 134 10.59 -4.01 23.38
N ARG A 135 11.20 -3.47 22.31
CA ARG A 135 12.57 -3.81 21.88
C ARG A 135 13.62 -3.62 22.98
N ASN A 136 13.44 -2.58 23.79
CA ASN A 136 14.39 -2.17 24.84
C ASN A 136 13.89 -2.51 26.25
N LEU A 137 12.73 -3.16 26.38
CA LEU A 137 12.16 -3.48 27.69
C LEU A 137 12.71 -4.83 28.21
N PRO A 138 13.40 -4.84 29.36
CA PRO A 138 13.86 -6.07 30.00
C PRO A 138 12.69 -6.78 30.70
N LYS A 139 12.80 -8.09 30.95
CA LYS A 139 11.77 -8.86 31.68
C LYS A 139 10.36 -8.80 31.04
N VAL A 140 10.32 -8.86 29.71
CA VAL A 140 9.08 -9.01 28.95
C VAL A 140 8.87 -10.49 28.69
N PHE A 141 7.64 -10.96 28.91
CA PHE A 141 7.21 -12.32 28.61
C PHE A 141 5.89 -12.29 27.84
N ALA A 142 5.56 -13.40 27.17
CA ALA A 142 4.34 -13.54 26.40
C ALA A 142 3.43 -14.62 26.99
N LEU A 143 2.13 -14.48 26.75
CA LEU A 143 1.08 -15.38 27.22
C LEU A 143 0.07 -15.66 26.11
N HIS A 144 -0.46 -16.88 26.07
CA HIS A 144 -1.64 -17.18 25.26
C HIS A 144 -2.91 -16.98 26.07
N VAL A 145 -3.86 -16.24 25.51
CA VAL A 145 -5.20 -16.06 26.07
C VAL A 145 -6.01 -17.31 25.74
N LEU A 146 -6.49 -18.05 26.74
CA LEU A 146 -7.29 -19.27 26.50
C LEU A 146 -8.79 -19.06 26.62
N SER A 147 -9.21 -18.07 27.40
CA SER A 147 -10.61 -17.83 27.75
C SER A 147 -11.15 -16.54 27.16
N ASP A 148 -12.48 -16.41 27.19
CA ASP A 148 -13.24 -15.23 26.75
C ASP A 148 -13.31 -14.12 27.80
N SER A 149 -12.78 -14.33 28.99
CA SER A 149 -12.81 -13.37 30.10
C SER A 149 -12.09 -12.05 29.85
N MET A 150 -11.19 -11.99 28.87
CA MET A 150 -10.48 -10.78 28.46
C MET A 150 -11.15 -10.07 27.27
N VAL A 151 -12.29 -10.58 26.78
CA VAL A 151 -13.11 -9.98 25.71
C VAL A 151 -13.80 -8.71 26.24
N PRO A 152 -13.92 -7.64 25.43
CA PRO A 152 -13.63 -7.55 24.00
C PRO A 152 -12.19 -7.13 23.67
N ARG A 153 -11.33 -6.98 24.68
CA ARG A 153 -9.99 -6.42 24.47
C ARG A 153 -9.03 -7.43 23.87
N TYR A 154 -9.09 -8.67 24.34
CA TYR A 154 -8.28 -9.78 23.85
C TYR A 154 -9.19 -10.99 23.59
N GLU A 155 -9.03 -11.60 22.43
CA GLU A 155 -9.80 -12.77 22.02
C GLU A 155 -9.09 -14.07 22.43
N PRO A 156 -9.84 -15.17 22.64
CA PRO A 156 -9.24 -16.48 22.82
C PRO A 156 -8.32 -16.84 21.65
N GLY A 157 -7.07 -17.20 21.96
CA GLY A 157 -6.02 -17.50 21.00
C GLY A 157 -4.99 -16.37 20.84
N ASP A 158 -5.27 -15.16 21.34
CA ASP A 158 -4.34 -14.03 21.24
C ASP A 158 -3.04 -14.29 22.00
N LEU A 159 -1.94 -13.81 21.43
CA LEU A 159 -0.63 -13.75 22.08
C LEU A 159 -0.42 -12.33 22.63
N ILE A 160 -0.42 -12.20 23.95
CA ILE A 160 -0.22 -10.91 24.63
C ILE A 160 1.19 -10.82 25.20
N TYR A 161 1.75 -9.62 25.23
CA TYR A 161 3.07 -9.32 25.81
C TYR A 161 2.91 -8.54 27.10
N CYS A 162 3.55 -9.01 28.17
CA CYS A 162 3.42 -8.49 29.52
C CYS A 162 4.79 -8.14 30.12
N GLY A 163 4.79 -7.24 31.10
CA GLY A 163 6.00 -6.83 31.82
C GLY A 163 6.76 -5.66 31.17
N GLY A 164 8.06 -5.59 31.41
CA GLY A 164 8.92 -4.52 30.89
C GLY A 164 9.00 -3.26 31.75
N ARG A 165 7.91 -2.88 32.40
CA ARG A 165 7.80 -1.69 33.26
C ARG A 165 6.67 -1.84 34.27
N ASP A 166 6.66 -0.96 35.27
CA ASP A 166 5.54 -0.87 36.21
C ASP A 166 4.27 -0.38 35.51
N ALA A 167 3.13 -0.90 35.97
CA ALA A 167 1.81 -0.53 35.46
C ALA A 167 1.51 0.94 35.80
N VAL A 168 1.06 1.71 34.82
CA VAL A 168 0.57 3.07 34.99
C VAL A 168 -0.95 3.13 34.77
N PRO A 169 -1.65 4.14 35.32
CA PRO A 169 -3.08 4.29 35.08
C PRO A 169 -3.41 4.30 33.57
N GLY A 170 -4.28 3.38 33.15
CA GLY A 170 -4.64 3.16 31.75
C GLY A 170 -4.02 1.91 31.11
N ASP A 171 -3.04 1.27 31.77
CA ASP A 171 -2.55 -0.04 31.36
C ASP A 171 -3.55 -1.16 31.68
N HIS A 172 -3.43 -2.27 30.95
CA HIS A 172 -4.15 -3.52 31.23
C HIS A 172 -3.26 -4.40 32.11
N VAL A 173 -3.81 -4.87 33.23
CA VAL A 173 -3.15 -5.73 34.22
C VAL A 173 -3.90 -7.03 34.41
#